data_AF-A0A0N1J2H7-F1
#
_entry.id   AF-A0A0N1J2H7-F1
#
_cell.length_a   1.000
_cell.length_b   1.000
_cell.length_c   1.000
_cell.angle_alpha   90.00
_cell.angle_beta   90.00
_cell.angle_gamma   90.00
#
_symmetry.space_group_name_H-M   'P 1'
#
loop_
_entity.id
_entity.type
_entity.pdbx_description
1 polymer ?
#
loop_
_entity_poly.entity_id
_entity_poly.type
_entity_poly.pdbx_seq_one_letter_code
_entity_poly.pdbx_strand_id
1 'polypeptide(L)'
;MVKSQPTYEPGGHQQEVQLHGEEASLYHEIPKGTLDSLIGHRVDREHSSVDFEVKYLDGSTKWKPESVIHENAPELVIDYWERNGGRNEATGLTEYHVLKILGVRNSGRGKKSEKHYLVQWVGYTDSEKDTTIERESKLRQICAPRWRTFKNMDSRNNVRKYTPNVREEQKLVAKDQQLDQANMSPSGEYFCI
;
A
#
# COMPACT_ATOMS: atom_id res chain seq x y z
N MET A 1 2.72 -41.69 -5.46
CA MET A 1 3.21 -40.31 -5.24
C MET A 1 2.19 -39.35 -5.83
N VAL A 2 1.36 -38.75 -4.98
CA VAL A 2 0.54 -37.56 -5.29
C VAL A 2 0.54 -36.77 -3.99
N LYS A 3 1.16 -35.60 -3.95
CA LYS A 3 1.06 -34.69 -2.80
C LYS A 3 -0.08 -33.71 -3.10
N SER A 4 -1.19 -33.89 -2.39
CA SER A 4 -2.35 -33.00 -2.40
C SER A 4 -1.96 -31.62 -1.84
N GLN A 5 -2.35 -30.55 -2.56
CA GLN A 5 -2.15 -29.16 -2.17
C GLN A 5 -3.13 -28.75 -1.05
N PRO A 6 -2.73 -27.87 -0.11
CA PRO A 6 -3.66 -27.28 0.85
C PRO A 6 -4.42 -26.11 0.23
N THR A 7 -5.75 -26.17 0.30
CA THR A 7 -6.69 -25.12 -0.10
C THR A 7 -6.80 -24.04 0.98
N TYR A 8 -6.68 -22.76 0.62
CA TYR A 8 -6.82 -21.63 1.54
C TYR A 8 -8.24 -21.05 1.49
N GLU A 9 -8.92 -21.04 2.64
CA GLU A 9 -10.21 -20.39 2.91
C GLU A 9 -9.95 -19.14 3.80
N PRO A 10 -10.41 -17.92 3.44
CA PRO A 10 -10.11 -16.72 4.20
C PRO A 10 -11.15 -16.50 5.32
N GLY A 11 -10.85 -16.95 6.53
CA GLY A 11 -11.62 -16.66 7.75
C GLY A 11 -10.90 -15.68 8.67
N GLY A 12 -11.56 -14.57 9.02
CA GLY A 12 -11.01 -13.51 9.88
C GLY A 12 -10.95 -13.84 11.38
N HIS A 13 -10.27 -12.93 12.08
CA HIS A 13 -10.12 -12.78 13.54
C HIS A 13 -8.96 -13.55 14.18
N GLN A 14 -7.92 -12.77 14.51
CA GLN A 14 -7.07 -12.87 15.70
C GLN A 14 -6.95 -14.28 16.30
N GLN A 15 -6.18 -15.12 15.63
CA GLN A 15 -5.45 -16.19 16.30
C GLN A 15 -3.97 -15.95 16.02
N GLU A 16 -3.18 -15.97 17.08
CA GLU A 16 -1.74 -16.21 17.00
C GLU A 16 -1.55 -17.44 16.10
N VAL A 17 -1.23 -17.18 14.85
CA VAL A 17 -0.81 -18.24 13.95
C VAL A 17 0.55 -18.65 14.49
N GLN A 18 0.64 -19.85 15.06
CA GLN A 18 1.91 -20.44 15.44
C GLN A 18 2.67 -20.77 14.15
N LEU A 19 3.27 -19.72 13.57
CA LEU A 19 4.04 -19.78 12.35
C LEU A 19 5.26 -20.67 12.60
N HIS A 20 5.36 -21.76 11.84
CA HIS A 20 6.55 -22.61 11.83
C HIS A 20 7.79 -21.75 11.53
N GLY A 21 8.87 -22.01 12.26
CA GLY A 21 9.93 -21.04 12.59
C GLY A 21 10.67 -20.33 11.43
N GLU A 22 10.50 -20.73 10.18
CA GLU A 22 11.11 -20.05 9.02
C GLU A 22 10.30 -18.84 8.56
N GLU A 23 8.96 -18.93 8.49
CA GLU A 23 8.08 -17.80 8.13
C GLU A 23 7.95 -16.77 9.25
N ALA A 24 7.96 -17.21 10.52
CA ALA A 24 7.99 -16.30 11.66
C ALA A 24 9.25 -15.42 11.66
N SER A 25 10.38 -15.95 11.16
CA SER A 25 11.65 -15.23 11.07
C SER A 25 11.59 -14.09 10.04
N LEU A 26 10.76 -14.22 9.00
CA LEU A 26 10.59 -13.23 7.93
C LEU A 26 10.07 -11.91 8.49
N TYR A 27 9.14 -11.98 9.44
CA TYR A 27 8.52 -10.82 10.10
C TYR A 27 9.13 -10.47 11.46
N HIS A 28 10.15 -11.21 11.91
CA HIS A 28 10.89 -10.86 13.13
C HIS A 28 11.48 -9.45 13.00
N GLU A 29 11.36 -8.67 14.08
CA GLU A 29 11.83 -7.28 14.17
C GLU A 29 13.27 -7.17 13.65
N ILE A 30 13.51 -6.15 12.84
CA ILE A 30 14.85 -5.81 12.37
C ILE A 30 15.45 -4.94 13.47
N PRO A 31 16.50 -5.40 14.18
CA PRO A 31 17.07 -4.58 15.23
C PRO A 31 17.65 -3.31 14.63
N LYS A 32 17.29 -2.16 15.21
CA LYS A 32 17.66 -0.85 14.68
C LYS A 32 19.18 -0.74 14.53
N GLY A 33 19.63 -0.27 13.37
CA GLY A 33 21.05 -0.06 13.10
C GLY A 33 21.85 -1.33 12.82
N THR A 34 21.20 -2.46 12.54
CA THR A 34 21.90 -3.72 12.16
C THR A 34 21.95 -3.99 10.66
N LEU A 35 21.20 -3.21 9.86
CA LEU A 35 21.21 -3.32 8.41
C LEU A 35 22.48 -2.68 7.83
N ASP A 36 23.14 -3.40 6.93
CA ASP A 36 24.27 -2.89 6.14
C ASP A 36 23.78 -2.41 4.77
N SER A 37 23.21 -3.31 3.97
CA SER A 37 22.79 -3.00 2.60
C SER A 37 21.76 -3.98 2.04
N LEU A 38 21.05 -3.56 0.99
CA LEU A 38 20.23 -4.44 0.15
C LEU A 38 21.07 -4.90 -1.03
N ILE A 39 21.22 -6.22 -1.19
CA ILE A 39 22.14 -6.83 -2.15
C ILE A 39 21.43 -7.55 -3.30
N GLY A 40 20.12 -7.79 -3.17
CA GLY A 40 19.32 -8.48 -4.18
C GLY A 40 17.82 -8.33 -3.93
N HIS A 41 17.01 -8.70 -4.92
CA HIS A 41 15.56 -8.74 -4.79
C HIS A 41 14.98 -9.93 -5.55
N ARG A 42 13.78 -10.36 -5.15
CA ARG A 42 12.95 -11.33 -5.89
C ARG A 42 11.53 -10.82 -5.98
N VAL A 43 10.89 -11.09 -7.12
CA VAL A 43 9.52 -10.63 -7.41
C VAL A 43 8.55 -11.78 -7.29
N ASP A 44 7.53 -11.61 -6.47
CA ASP A 44 6.34 -12.43 -6.45
C ASP A 44 5.28 -11.77 -7.34
N ARG A 45 5.02 -12.38 -8.49
CA ARG A 45 4.04 -11.88 -9.46
C ARG A 45 2.60 -12.25 -9.11
N GLU A 46 2.39 -13.27 -8.29
CA GLU A 46 1.05 -13.70 -7.89
C GLU A 46 0.47 -12.71 -6.86
N HIS A 47 1.33 -12.22 -5.97
CA HIS A 47 0.93 -11.27 -4.93
C HIS A 47 1.44 -9.84 -5.18
N SER A 48 2.03 -9.60 -6.34
CA SER A 48 2.60 -8.29 -6.73
C SER A 48 3.51 -7.70 -5.66
N SER A 49 4.34 -8.53 -5.03
CA SER A 49 5.19 -8.18 -3.90
C SER A 49 6.67 -8.43 -4.19
N VAL A 50 7.53 -7.88 -3.36
CA VAL A 50 8.99 -8.02 -3.48
C VAL A 50 9.56 -8.37 -2.12
N ASP A 51 10.52 -9.29 -2.13
CA ASP A 51 11.43 -9.49 -1.00
C ASP A 51 12.83 -9.00 -1.39
N PHE A 52 13.53 -8.41 -0.42
CA PHE A 52 14.94 -8.09 -0.53
C PHE A 52 15.81 -9.15 0.12
N GLU A 53 16.96 -9.40 -0.49
CA GLU A 53 18.09 -10.02 0.19
C GLU A 53 18.86 -8.92 0.93
N VAL A 54 18.86 -9.04 2.25
CA VAL A 54 19.39 -8.04 3.17
C VAL A 54 20.68 -8.55 3.75
N LYS A 55 21.73 -7.73 3.65
CA LYS A 55 22.99 -7.94 4.35
C LYS A 55 22.98 -7.17 5.67
N TYR A 56 23.35 -7.85 6.74
CA TYR A 56 23.49 -7.29 8.08
C TYR A 56 24.96 -6.94 8.38
N LEU A 57 25.18 -6.07 9.37
CA LEU A 57 26.53 -5.65 9.79
C LEU A 57 27.39 -6.81 10.31
N ASP A 58 26.77 -7.87 10.83
CA ASP A 58 27.46 -9.10 11.26
C ASP A 58 27.89 -10.00 10.08
N GLY A 59 27.58 -9.59 8.84
CA GLY A 59 27.87 -10.31 7.61
C GLY A 59 26.83 -11.36 7.23
N SER A 60 25.81 -11.61 8.06
CA SER A 60 24.73 -12.53 7.72
C SER A 60 23.83 -11.93 6.64
N THR A 61 23.19 -12.81 5.86
CA THR A 61 22.19 -12.42 4.86
C THR A 61 20.86 -13.11 5.13
N LYS A 62 19.75 -12.37 4.97
CA LYS A 62 18.39 -12.92 5.10
C LYS A 62 17.46 -12.27 4.09
N TRP A 63 16.47 -13.02 3.65
CA TRP A 63 15.37 -12.47 2.86
C TRP A 63 14.35 -11.79 3.77
N LYS A 64 13.87 -10.61 3.38
CA LYS A 64 12.86 -9.85 4.11
C LYS A 64 11.89 -9.16 3.15
N PRO A 65 10.61 -9.00 3.52
CA PRO A 65 9.64 -8.30 2.67
C PRO A 65 10.03 -6.85 2.48
N GLU A 66 9.84 -6.33 1.26
CA GLU A 66 10.07 -4.93 0.90
C GLU A 66 9.38 -3.98 1.88
N SER A 67 8.14 -4.29 2.26
CA SER A 67 7.34 -3.50 3.22
C SER A 67 8.00 -3.40 4.59
N VAL A 68 8.55 -4.50 5.12
CA VAL A 68 9.22 -4.54 6.43
C VAL A 68 10.49 -3.69 6.39
N ILE A 69 11.28 -3.79 5.32
CA ILE A 69 12.49 -2.97 5.17
C ILE A 69 12.12 -1.50 5.01
N HIS A 70 11.13 -1.18 4.19
CA HIS A 70 10.70 0.20 3.94
C HIS A 70 10.16 0.88 5.21
N GLU A 71 9.53 0.13 6.12
CA GLU A 71 9.11 0.66 7.41
C GLU A 71 10.27 0.99 8.35
N ASN A 72 11.36 0.22 8.30
CA ASN A 72 12.48 0.30 9.25
C ASN A 72 13.68 1.12 8.75
N ALA A 73 13.95 1.08 7.45
CA ALA A 73 15.08 1.74 6.77
C ALA A 73 14.64 2.20 5.37
N PRO A 74 13.75 3.20 5.27
CA PRO A 74 13.20 3.64 3.99
C PRO A 74 14.27 4.09 3.00
N GLU A 75 15.30 4.77 3.47
CA GLU A 75 16.44 5.22 2.68
C GLU A 75 17.09 4.09 1.88
N LEU A 76 17.27 2.90 2.49
CA LEU A 76 17.88 1.77 1.80
C LEU A 76 17.02 1.25 0.64
N VAL A 77 15.69 1.26 0.80
CA VAL A 77 14.75 0.83 -0.24
C VAL A 77 14.75 1.82 -1.41
N ILE A 78 14.69 3.11 -1.11
CA ILE A 78 14.68 4.17 -2.13
C ILE A 78 15.99 4.15 -2.91
N ASP A 79 17.14 4.15 -2.22
CA ASP A 79 18.46 4.12 -2.85
C ASP A 79 18.69 2.84 -3.67
N TYR A 80 18.15 1.70 -3.23
CA TYR A 80 18.21 0.46 -3.99
C TYR A 80 17.43 0.58 -5.29
N TRP A 81 16.19 1.08 -5.24
CA TRP A 81 15.37 1.20 -6.44
C TRP A 81 15.90 2.25 -7.40
N GLU A 82 16.35 3.40 -6.93
CA GLU A 82 16.95 4.43 -7.78
C GLU A 82 18.16 3.90 -8.58
N ARG A 83 19.02 3.09 -7.93
CA ARG A 83 20.14 2.42 -8.61
C ARG A 83 19.72 1.37 -9.65
N ASN A 84 18.48 0.87 -9.57
CA ASN A 84 17.92 -0.13 -10.49
C ASN A 84 16.93 0.48 -11.50
N GLY A 85 16.98 1.80 -11.75
CA GLY A 85 16.07 2.48 -12.69
C GLY A 85 14.68 2.81 -12.12
N GLY A 86 14.48 2.53 -10.84
CA GLY A 86 13.20 2.65 -10.15
C GLY A 86 12.47 1.33 -10.02
N ARG A 87 11.58 1.24 -9.01
CA ARG A 87 10.89 0.00 -8.65
C ARG A 87 10.10 -0.61 -9.82
N ASN A 88 9.36 0.21 -10.56
CA ASN A 88 8.54 -0.28 -11.66
C ASN A 88 9.37 -0.88 -12.80
N GLU A 89 10.49 -0.24 -13.14
CA GLU A 89 11.38 -0.73 -14.18
C GLU A 89 12.08 -2.02 -13.75
N ALA A 90 12.54 -2.08 -12.49
CA ALA A 90 13.22 -3.25 -11.94
C ALA A 90 12.30 -4.48 -11.79
N THR A 91 11.01 -4.27 -11.45
CA THR A 91 10.10 -5.37 -11.08
C THR A 91 9.10 -5.74 -12.18
N GLY A 92 8.72 -4.78 -13.03
CA GLY A 92 7.63 -4.92 -14.00
C GLY A 92 6.25 -5.11 -13.36
N LEU A 93 6.09 -4.81 -12.07
CA LEU A 93 4.81 -4.90 -11.38
C LEU A 93 3.94 -3.67 -11.69
N THR A 94 2.64 -3.90 -11.91
CA THR A 94 1.66 -2.83 -12.16
C THR A 94 0.75 -2.56 -10.97
N GLU A 95 0.74 -3.46 -9.99
CA GLU A 95 -0.04 -3.34 -8.77
C GLU A 95 0.84 -2.87 -7.60
N TYR A 96 0.22 -2.12 -6.69
CA TYR A 96 0.91 -1.45 -5.60
C TYR A 96 0.28 -1.80 -4.26
N HIS A 97 1.14 -1.91 -3.24
CA HIS A 97 0.73 -2.16 -1.86
C HIS A 97 0.81 -0.88 -1.05
N VAL A 98 -0.19 -0.66 -0.19
CA VAL A 98 -0.23 0.49 0.70
C VAL A 98 0.81 0.33 1.81
N LEU A 99 1.76 1.26 1.91
CA LEU A 99 2.67 1.34 3.03
C LEU A 99 2.01 2.10 4.19
N LYS A 100 1.68 3.38 3.98
CA LYS A 100 1.14 4.26 5.01
C LYS A 100 0.04 5.15 4.44
N ILE A 101 -0.91 5.52 5.28
CA ILE A 101 -1.85 6.60 5.00
C ILE A 101 -1.34 7.84 5.74
N LEU A 102 -0.94 8.85 4.97
CA LEU A 102 -0.27 10.06 5.47
C LEU A 102 -1.27 11.12 5.94
N GLY A 103 -2.49 11.11 5.41
CA GLY A 103 -3.51 12.07 5.76
C GLY A 103 -4.89 11.72 5.24
N VAL A 104 -5.89 12.45 5.74
CA VAL A 104 -7.29 12.32 5.34
C VAL A 104 -7.90 13.70 5.04
N ARG A 105 -8.77 13.77 4.04
CA ARG A 105 -9.61 14.92 3.75
C ARG A 105 -11.01 14.48 3.33
N ASN A 106 -11.96 15.41 3.39
CA ASN A 106 -13.30 15.21 2.84
C ASN A 106 -13.36 15.81 1.42
N SER A 107 -14.14 15.20 0.52
CA SER A 107 -14.37 15.71 -0.84
C SER A 107 -15.13 17.03 -0.88
N GLY A 108 -15.84 17.38 0.19
CA GLY A 108 -16.62 18.61 0.30
C GLY A 108 -17.15 18.88 1.71
N ARG A 109 -18.11 19.81 1.83
CA ARG A 109 -18.81 20.13 3.08
C ARG A 109 -20.16 19.44 3.14
N GLY A 110 -20.57 18.98 4.33
CA GLY A 110 -21.89 18.40 4.58
C GLY A 110 -21.96 16.86 4.60
N LYS A 111 -23.19 16.34 4.77
CA LYS A 111 -23.45 14.91 5.05
C LYS A 111 -23.11 13.94 3.92
N LYS A 112 -22.89 14.43 2.69
CA LYS A 112 -22.53 13.63 1.50
C LYS A 112 -21.03 13.62 1.20
N SER A 113 -20.21 14.17 2.09
CA SER A 113 -18.76 14.23 1.84
C SER A 113 -18.11 12.86 1.95
N GLU A 114 -17.33 12.48 0.93
CA GLU A 114 -16.57 11.23 0.90
C GLU A 114 -15.17 11.48 1.48
N LYS A 115 -14.62 10.47 2.16
CA LYS A 115 -13.25 10.52 2.66
C LYS A 115 -12.25 10.12 1.57
N HIS A 116 -11.25 10.97 1.41
CA HIS A 116 -10.08 10.73 0.58
C HIS A 116 -8.83 10.67 1.45
N TYR A 117 -7.91 9.80 1.07
CA TYR A 117 -6.73 9.49 1.84
C TYR A 117 -5.48 9.71 1.00
N LEU A 118 -4.50 10.43 1.55
CA LEU A 118 -3.17 10.52 0.94
C LEU A 118 -2.39 9.27 1.30
N VAL A 119 -1.93 8.53 0.29
CA VAL A 119 -1.37 7.18 0.43
C VAL A 119 0.09 7.19 -0.01
N GLN A 120 0.95 6.66 0.85
CA GLN A 120 2.31 6.24 0.52
C GLN A 120 2.30 4.77 0.12
N TRP A 121 2.99 4.46 -0.98
CA TRP A 121 3.09 3.13 -1.55
C TRP A 121 4.40 2.44 -1.16
N VAL A 122 4.39 1.11 -1.06
CA VAL A 122 5.60 0.32 -0.79
C VAL A 122 6.60 0.53 -1.95
N GLY A 123 7.87 0.80 -1.61
CA GLY A 123 8.95 1.11 -2.54
C GLY A 123 9.00 2.54 -3.07
N TYR A 124 8.15 3.44 -2.56
CA TYR A 124 8.06 4.84 -2.99
C TYR A 124 8.14 5.84 -1.83
N THR A 125 8.65 7.03 -2.12
CA THR A 125 8.79 8.09 -1.11
C THR A 125 7.43 8.61 -0.65
N ASP A 126 7.40 9.33 0.47
CA ASP A 126 6.21 10.05 0.97
C ASP A 126 6.03 11.43 0.34
N SER A 127 6.79 11.74 -0.71
CA SER A 127 6.71 13.02 -1.42
C SER A 127 5.47 13.12 -2.31
N GLU A 128 5.11 14.35 -2.70
CA GLU A 128 3.92 14.61 -3.53
C GLU A 128 3.96 13.91 -4.90
N LYS A 129 5.16 13.67 -5.46
CA LYS A 129 5.31 12.98 -6.75
C LYS A 129 5.00 11.48 -6.70
N ASP A 130 5.16 10.88 -5.52
CA ASP A 130 5.17 9.44 -5.31
C ASP A 130 3.99 8.95 -4.46
N THR A 131 3.15 9.88 -4.01
CA THR A 131 1.93 9.62 -3.23
C THR A 131 0.69 9.85 -4.08
N THR A 132 -0.41 9.18 -3.76
CA THR A 132 -1.68 9.38 -4.44
C THR A 132 -2.82 9.61 -3.46
N ILE A 133 -3.87 10.28 -3.94
CA ILE A 133 -5.11 10.46 -3.18
C ILE A 133 -6.11 9.38 -3.60
N GLU A 134 -6.49 8.53 -2.66
CA GLU A 134 -7.36 7.38 -2.89
C GLU A 134 -8.66 7.46 -2.12
N ARG A 135 -9.73 6.90 -2.69
CA ARG A 135 -11.06 6.80 -2.05
C ARG A 135 -11.07 5.70 -1.00
N GLU A 136 -11.89 5.89 0.04
CA GLU A 136 -12.09 4.90 1.10
C GLU A 136 -12.48 3.52 0.55
N SER A 137 -13.36 3.48 -0.46
CA SER A 137 -13.84 2.25 -1.10
C SER A 137 -12.71 1.42 -1.71
N LYS A 138 -11.80 2.06 -2.46
CA LYS A 138 -10.61 1.40 -3.02
C LYS A 138 -9.70 0.86 -1.92
N LEU A 139 -9.42 1.65 -0.90
CA LEU A 139 -8.53 1.23 0.21
C LEU A 139 -9.10 0.05 1.00
N ARG A 140 -10.42 0.00 1.18
CA ARG A 140 -11.08 -1.16 1.81
C ARG A 140 -10.91 -2.44 0.99
N GLN A 141 -10.84 -2.33 -0.33
CA GLN A 141 -10.68 -3.48 -1.23
C GLN A 141 -9.22 -3.97 -1.26
N ILE A 142 -8.25 -3.08 -1.46
CA ILE A 142 -6.84 -3.46 -1.66
C ILE A 142 -6.07 -3.66 -0.35
N CYS A 143 -6.62 -3.22 0.79
CA CYS A 143 -5.89 -3.14 2.05
C CYS A 143 -6.75 -3.59 3.24
N ALA A 144 -7.67 -4.54 3.07
CA ALA A 144 -8.65 -4.89 4.12
C ALA A 144 -8.04 -5.18 5.52
N PRO A 145 -6.91 -5.91 5.66
CA PRO A 145 -6.30 -6.15 6.97
C PRO A 145 -5.65 -4.89 7.57
N ARG A 146 -4.87 -4.15 6.77
CA ARG A 146 -4.07 -2.99 7.21
C ARG A 146 -4.92 -1.70 7.32
N TRP A 147 -6.06 -1.65 6.62
CA TRP A 147 -7.13 -0.67 6.78
C TRP A 147 -7.76 -0.67 8.19
N ARG A 148 -7.95 -1.86 8.79
CA ARG A 148 -8.48 -1.98 10.15
C ARG A 148 -7.52 -1.38 11.18
N THR A 149 -6.22 -1.63 11.03
CA THR A 149 -5.18 -1.03 11.89
C THR A 149 -5.14 0.50 11.74
N PHE A 150 -5.24 1.01 10.50
CA PHE A 150 -5.32 2.45 10.26
C PHE A 150 -6.55 3.10 10.92
N LYS A 151 -7.74 2.51 10.81
CA LYS A 151 -8.98 3.05 11.43
C LYS A 151 -8.87 3.15 12.95
N ASN A 152 -8.19 2.20 13.60
CA ASN A 152 -7.94 2.22 15.04
C ASN A 152 -6.95 3.34 15.45
N MET A 153 -6.06 3.77 14.55
CA MET A 153 -5.19 4.94 14.75
C MET A 153 -5.91 6.27 14.44
N ASP A 154 -6.76 6.32 13.41
CA ASP A 154 -7.60 7.48 13.04
C ASP A 154 -8.57 7.86 14.17
N SER A 155 -9.18 6.86 14.84
CA SER A 155 -10.05 7.11 16.01
C SER A 155 -9.35 7.72 17.22
N ARG A 156 -8.00 7.75 17.23
CA ARG A 156 -7.18 8.39 18.27
C ARG A 156 -6.72 9.81 17.89
N ASN A 157 -7.29 10.43 16.84
CA ASN A 157 -7.00 11.80 16.38
C ASN A 157 -5.56 12.09 15.91
N ASN A 158 -4.74 11.08 15.62
CA ASN A 158 -3.33 11.27 15.24
C ASN A 158 -3.08 11.41 13.72
N VAL A 159 -4.11 11.36 12.88
CA VAL A 159 -3.95 11.51 11.42
C VAL A 159 -3.97 12.99 11.05
N ARG A 160 -2.90 13.46 10.41
CA ARG A 160 -2.80 14.85 9.95
C ARG A 160 -3.82 15.13 8.86
N LYS A 161 -4.50 16.29 8.95
CA LYS A 161 -5.26 16.84 7.83
C LYS A 161 -4.25 17.33 6.79
N TYR A 162 -4.28 16.75 5.60
CA TYR A 162 -3.44 17.20 4.49
C TYR A 162 -4.22 18.19 3.63
N THR A 163 -3.58 19.30 3.26
CA THR A 163 -4.09 20.29 2.32
C THR A 163 -3.29 20.19 1.02
N PRO A 164 -3.88 19.73 -0.10
CA PRO A 164 -3.20 19.67 -1.39
C PRO A 164 -2.90 21.07 -1.92
N ASN A 165 -1.90 21.19 -2.79
CA ASN A 165 -1.68 22.42 -3.53
C ASN A 165 -2.79 22.62 -4.60
N VAL A 166 -3.03 23.89 -5.00
CA VAL A 166 -4.12 24.33 -5.89
C VAL A 166 -4.21 23.54 -7.21
N ARG A 167 -3.06 23.11 -7.77
CA ARG A 167 -3.00 22.36 -9.03
C ARG A 167 -3.54 20.94 -8.89
N GLU A 168 -3.31 20.30 -7.75
CA GLU A 168 -3.84 18.97 -7.44
C GLU A 168 -5.34 19.03 -7.08
N GLU A 169 -5.77 20.12 -6.43
CA GLU A 169 -7.19 20.38 -6.21
C GLU A 169 -7.95 20.45 -7.55
N GLN A 170 -7.40 21.16 -8.54
CA GLN A 170 -7.99 21.24 -9.88
C GLN A 170 -8.06 19.89 -10.61
N LYS A 171 -7.02 19.05 -10.49
CA LYS A 171 -7.03 17.68 -11.07
C LYS A 171 -8.06 16.77 -10.42
N LEU A 172 -8.22 16.87 -9.10
CA LEU A 172 -9.19 16.08 -8.34
C LEU A 172 -10.62 16.50 -8.67
N VAL A 173 -10.89 17.81 -8.72
CA VAL A 173 -12.20 18.34 -9.13
C VAL A 173 -12.54 17.90 -10.56
N ALA A 174 -11.59 17.94 -11.49
CA ALA A 174 -11.79 17.47 -12.86
C ALA A 174 -12.11 15.97 -12.91
N LYS A 175 -11.44 15.15 -12.08
CA LYS A 175 -11.66 13.70 -12.01
C LYS A 175 -13.01 13.34 -11.39
N ASP A 176 -13.44 14.06 -10.37
CA ASP A 176 -14.76 13.87 -9.75
C ASP A 176 -15.89 14.32 -10.70
N GLN A 177 -15.72 15.43 -11.44
CA GLN A 177 -16.69 15.89 -12.45
C GLN A 177 -16.86 14.90 -13.61
N GLN A 178 -15.78 14.24 -14.05
CA GLN A 178 -15.86 13.21 -15.09
C GLN A 178 -16.61 11.95 -14.62
N LEU A 179 -16.49 11.57 -13.35
CA LEU A 179 -17.19 10.42 -12.77
C LEU A 179 -18.68 10.73 -12.51
N ASP A 180 -19.02 11.96 -12.13
CA ASP A 180 -20.42 12.39 -12.01
C ASP A 180 -21.11 12.43 -13.37
N GLN A 181 -20.43 12.90 -14.43
CA GLN A 181 -20.95 12.85 -15.81
C GLN A 181 -21.13 11.43 -16.33
N ALA A 182 -20.23 10.50 -15.98
CA ALA A 182 -20.37 9.08 -16.32
C ALA A 182 -21.54 8.39 -15.59
N ASN A 183 -21.90 8.87 -14.39
CA ASN A 183 -23.03 8.35 -13.60
C ASN A 183 -24.36 9.09 -13.85
N MET A 184 -24.40 10.07 -14.75
CA MET A 184 -25.60 10.85 -15.10
C MET A 184 -26.14 10.61 -16.53
N SER A 185 -25.79 9.50 -17.19
CA SER A 185 -26.57 9.07 -18.38
C SER A 185 -27.86 8.36 -17.96
N PRO A 186 -29.03 8.78 -18.48
CA PRO A 186 -30.32 8.49 -17.88
C PRO A 186 -30.77 7.05 -18.09
N SER A 187 -31.34 6.50 -17.02
CA SER A 187 -32.34 5.44 -17.04
C SER A 187 -33.32 5.63 -18.19
N GLY A 188 -33.55 4.56 -18.93
CA GLY A 188 -34.37 4.52 -20.13
C GLY A 188 -35.70 5.27 -20.03
N GLU A 189 -35.94 6.10 -21.04
CA GLU A 189 -37.30 6.49 -21.39
C GLU A 189 -37.95 5.33 -22.14
N TYR A 190 -38.96 4.76 -21.49
CA TYR A 190 -40.08 4.10 -22.16
C TYR A 190 -40.64 5.04 -23.23
N PHE A 191 -40.75 4.54 -24.47
CA PHE A 191 -41.77 5.04 -25.39
C PHE A 191 -42.69 3.88 -25.76
N CYS A 192 -43.89 3.89 -25.18
CA CYS A 192 -45.08 3.30 -25.75
C CYS A 192 -45.49 4.14 -26.96
N ILE A 193 -45.46 3.57 -28.17
CA ILE A 193 -46.61 3.37 -29.08
C ILE A 193 -46.17 2.47 -30.24
#